data_AF-A0A6N2ZY96-F1
#
_entry.id   AF-A0A6N2ZY96-F1
#
_cell.length_a   1.000
_cell.length_b   1.000
_cell.length_c   1.000
_cell.angle_alpha   90.00
_cell.angle_beta   90.00
_cell.angle_gamma   90.00
#
_symmetry.space_group_name_H-M   'P 1'
#
loop_
_entity.id
_entity.type
_entity.pdbx_description
1 polymer ?
#
loop_
_entity_poly.entity_id
_entity_poly.type
_entity_poly.pdbx_seq_one_letter_code
_entity_poly.pdbx_strand_id
1 'polypeptide(L)'
;MAPQVSDTAKHDAVQSNWVDRTDIAVGVQTGGKSKLDKGHFLTDDQNTIYNKQSDYGNLTKAYIETLQPISHYDENSKSVLFVQGRIGRGGEKIASKELRGYLLPELTINRNGQPSYTKINTDEKSSETLGIVGTVGIGYRRLSRNEHAYIGVNAFVDRAFTGNYNRISGGVEYVNGLNEVYANVYKGIGNKDVVRGGGGNPYPKRLYPNGYPDSFPYGVIPSENYYTYKGGRALGGYELGFARSFKNARWVRAYVNGYRWKGQGFGHEQYYNPGRPGHWSVPWFSVRNTNHYKGIKIGAELQLTPHISLDIGYNHANNMSKGMYGTVKYTLGTSKFAFWGGKHSDDAITTARSKMLNKVRRQDMIVESFDDIEYDYLAPIDHL
;
A
#
# COMPACT_ATOMS: atom_id res chain seq x y z
N MET A 1 -40.27 19.56 17.86
CA MET A 1 -40.14 18.22 18.47
C MET A 1 -39.23 17.39 17.60
N ALA A 2 -38.15 16.82 18.14
CA ALA A 2 -37.34 15.86 17.40
C ALA A 2 -38.17 14.58 17.20
N PRO A 3 -38.27 14.01 15.98
CA PRO A 3 -39.12 12.85 15.76
C PRO A 3 -38.52 11.62 16.44
N GLN A 4 -39.36 10.84 17.13
CA GLN A 4 -38.94 9.63 17.84
C GLN A 4 -38.73 8.46 16.86
N VAL A 5 -37.76 7.61 17.20
CA VAL A 5 -37.47 6.34 16.52
C VAL A 5 -38.59 5.35 16.84
N SER A 6 -39.18 4.69 15.83
CA SER A 6 -40.18 3.64 16.09
C SER A 6 -39.55 2.43 16.78
N ASP A 7 -40.27 1.81 17.72
CA ASP A 7 -39.75 0.69 18.52
C ASP A 7 -39.43 -0.54 17.66
N THR A 8 -40.15 -0.75 16.55
CA THR A 8 -39.85 -1.81 15.58
C THR A 8 -38.46 -1.65 14.94
N ALA A 9 -38.03 -0.42 14.67
CA ALA A 9 -36.71 -0.16 14.09
C ALA A 9 -35.57 -0.36 15.10
N LYS A 10 -35.85 -0.19 16.40
CA LYS A 10 -34.89 -0.50 17.47
C LYS A 10 -34.74 -2.01 17.65
N HIS A 11 -35.87 -2.72 17.70
CA HIS A 11 -35.91 -4.17 17.87
C HIS A 11 -35.12 -4.92 16.78
N ASP A 12 -35.34 -4.56 15.52
CA ASP A 12 -34.65 -5.17 14.37
C ASP A 12 -33.12 -4.92 14.38
N ALA A 13 -32.69 -3.72 14.81
CA ALA A 13 -31.26 -3.35 14.85
C ALA A 13 -30.46 -4.14 15.91
N VAL A 14 -31.17 -4.78 16.84
CA VAL A 14 -30.63 -5.40 18.05
C VAL A 14 -30.59 -6.92 17.94
N GLN A 15 -31.56 -7.55 17.27
CA GLN A 15 -31.65 -9.02 17.16
C GLN A 15 -30.73 -9.68 16.11
N SER A 16 -29.72 -8.98 15.60
CA SER A 16 -28.79 -9.51 14.62
C SER A 16 -27.95 -10.67 15.19
N ASN A 17 -27.88 -11.80 14.48
CA ASN A 17 -27.03 -12.94 14.84
C ASN A 17 -25.63 -12.82 14.20
N TRP A 18 -24.70 -13.67 14.61
CA TRP A 18 -23.33 -13.72 14.09
C TRP A 18 -23.28 -13.98 12.58
N VAL A 19 -24.25 -14.74 12.07
CA VAL A 19 -24.44 -15.07 10.66
C VAL A 19 -24.71 -13.81 9.84
N ASP A 20 -25.57 -12.91 10.32
CA ASP A 20 -25.92 -11.65 9.64
C ASP A 20 -24.75 -10.67 9.52
N ARG A 21 -23.66 -10.92 10.26
CA ARG A 21 -22.49 -10.05 10.31
C ARG A 21 -21.27 -10.67 9.67
N THR A 22 -21.40 -11.84 9.04
CA THR A 22 -20.31 -12.54 8.38
C THR A 22 -20.41 -12.39 6.86
N ASP A 23 -19.39 -11.78 6.26
CA ASP A 23 -19.27 -11.62 4.81
C ASP A 23 -18.18 -12.52 4.25
N ILE A 24 -18.47 -13.11 3.10
CA ILE A 24 -17.49 -13.73 2.21
C ILE A 24 -17.35 -12.81 1.00
N ALA A 25 -16.14 -12.33 0.73
CA ALA A 25 -15.90 -11.32 -0.29
C ALA A 25 -14.83 -11.77 -1.28
N VAL A 26 -15.05 -11.45 -2.56
CA VAL A 26 -14.08 -11.63 -3.65
C VAL A 26 -14.04 -10.36 -4.48
N GLY A 27 -12.83 -9.87 -4.79
CA GLY A 27 -12.68 -8.63 -5.53
C GLY A 27 -11.37 -8.51 -6.28
N VAL A 28 -11.35 -7.54 -7.18
CA VAL A 28 -10.20 -7.18 -8.00
C VAL A 28 -10.07 -5.67 -8.08
N GLN A 29 -8.83 -5.18 -8.17
CA GLN A 29 -8.50 -3.81 -8.50
C GLN A 29 -7.53 -3.82 -9.67
N THR A 30 -7.80 -3.03 -10.70
CA THR A 30 -6.90 -2.90 -11.83
C THR A 30 -5.64 -2.14 -11.43
N GLY A 31 -4.55 -2.51 -12.08
CA GLY A 31 -3.26 -1.85 -11.98
C GLY A 31 -3.03 -0.83 -13.11
N GLY A 32 -1.81 -0.29 -13.15
CA GLY A 32 -1.37 0.60 -14.20
C GLY A 32 0.11 0.39 -14.51
N LYS A 33 0.45 0.45 -15.80
CA LYS A 33 1.84 0.34 -16.28
C LYS A 33 2.29 1.67 -16.88
N SER A 34 3.52 2.07 -16.61
CA SER A 34 4.19 3.09 -17.42
C SER A 34 4.89 2.42 -18.60
N LYS A 35 5.02 3.16 -19.71
CA LYS A 35 6.02 2.79 -20.72
C LYS A 35 7.41 2.83 -20.08
N LEU A 36 8.31 2.01 -20.60
CA LEU A 36 9.72 2.12 -20.28
C LEU A 36 10.23 3.47 -20.82
N ASP A 37 10.67 4.32 -19.92
CA ASP A 37 11.31 5.59 -20.24
C ASP A 37 12.82 5.39 -20.21
N LYS A 38 13.48 5.67 -21.34
CA LYS A 38 14.93 5.54 -21.50
C LYS A 38 15.52 6.91 -21.79
N GLY A 39 16.24 7.46 -20.81
CA GLY A 39 17.06 8.65 -20.99
C GLY A 39 18.49 8.25 -21.37
N HIS A 40 19.01 8.87 -22.42
CA HIS A 40 20.43 8.78 -22.78
C HIS A 40 21.07 10.14 -22.52
N PHE A 41 22.07 10.17 -21.63
CA PHE A 41 22.80 11.36 -21.26
C PHE A 41 24.26 11.16 -21.63
N LEU A 42 24.72 11.96 -22.59
CA LEU A 42 26.13 12.05 -22.93
C LEU A 42 26.78 13.02 -21.96
N THR A 43 27.61 12.50 -21.07
CA THR A 43 28.57 13.32 -20.31
C THR A 43 29.90 13.33 -21.05
N ASP A 44 30.78 14.25 -20.69
CA ASP A 44 32.09 14.36 -21.35
C ASP A 44 32.93 13.08 -21.15
N ASP A 45 32.74 12.38 -20.03
CA ASP A 45 33.51 11.19 -19.68
C ASP A 45 32.79 9.86 -20.02
N GLN A 46 31.46 9.79 -19.89
CA GLN A 46 30.69 8.54 -20.05
C GLN A 46 29.33 8.69 -20.75
N ASN A 47 28.88 7.62 -21.40
CA ASN A 47 27.49 7.48 -21.84
C ASN A 47 26.65 6.91 -20.69
N THR A 48 25.65 7.68 -20.23
CA THR A 48 24.78 7.27 -19.14
C THR A 48 23.38 6.95 -19.64
N ILE A 49 22.92 5.73 -19.37
CA ILE A 49 21.54 5.29 -19.63
C ILE A 49 20.77 5.33 -18.32
N TYR A 50 19.57 5.91 -18.36
CA TYR A 50 18.61 5.88 -17.29
C TYR A 50 17.35 5.16 -17.74
N ASN A 51 17.10 3.98 -17.19
CA ASN A 51 15.90 3.20 -17.43
C ASN A 51 14.91 3.42 -16.30
N LYS A 52 13.68 3.82 -16.62
CA LYS A 52 12.62 3.97 -15.62
C LYS A 52 11.37 3.23 -16.07
N GLN A 53 10.92 2.31 -15.24
CA GLN A 53 9.74 1.50 -15.51
C GLN A 53 8.91 1.31 -14.25
N SER A 54 7.59 1.35 -14.40
CA SER A 54 6.66 0.99 -13.34
C SER A 54 5.57 0.05 -13.86
N ASP A 55 5.37 -1.05 -13.16
CA ASP A 55 4.35 -2.07 -13.46
C ASP A 55 3.57 -2.39 -12.18
N TYR A 56 2.53 -1.58 -11.93
CA TYR A 56 1.62 -1.84 -10.83
C TYR A 56 0.59 -2.84 -11.32
N GLY A 57 0.70 -4.10 -10.89
CA GLY A 57 -0.17 -5.19 -11.32
C GLY A 57 -1.59 -5.08 -10.73
N ASN A 58 -2.45 -5.98 -11.22
CA ASN A 58 -3.80 -6.12 -10.68
C ASN A 58 -3.74 -6.71 -9.26
N LEU A 59 -4.56 -6.17 -8.37
CA LEU A 59 -4.70 -6.68 -7.01
C LEU A 59 -5.94 -7.53 -6.92
N THR A 60 -5.85 -8.63 -6.18
CA THR A 60 -6.96 -9.56 -5.95
C THR A 60 -7.22 -9.69 -4.46
N LYS A 61 -8.48 -9.89 -4.10
CA LYS A 61 -8.92 -10.03 -2.71
C LYS A 61 -9.90 -11.18 -2.62
N ALA A 62 -9.76 -11.99 -1.59
CA ALA A 62 -10.70 -13.05 -1.25
C ALA A 62 -10.64 -13.24 0.27
N TYR A 63 -11.71 -12.92 1.00
CA TYR A 63 -11.68 -12.95 2.46
C TYR A 63 -13.02 -13.26 3.10
N ILE A 64 -12.96 -13.69 4.36
CA ILE A 64 -14.09 -13.80 5.25
C ILE A 64 -13.90 -12.75 6.36
N GLU A 65 -14.95 -11.99 6.67
CA GLU A 65 -14.94 -10.97 7.71
C GLU A 65 -16.20 -11.04 8.56
N THR A 66 -16.04 -10.94 9.87
CA THR A 66 -17.14 -10.99 10.82
C THR A 66 -16.97 -9.96 11.94
N LEU A 67 -18.08 -9.42 12.45
CA LEU A 67 -18.12 -8.54 13.62
C LEU A 67 -19.11 -9.09 14.63
N GLN A 68 -18.70 -9.18 15.89
CA GLN A 68 -19.53 -9.70 16.98
C GLN A 68 -19.55 -8.74 18.18
N PRO A 69 -20.74 -8.36 18.70
CA PRO A 69 -20.84 -7.70 19.98
C PRO A 69 -20.42 -8.68 21.09
N ILE A 70 -19.65 -8.19 22.07
CA ILE A 70 -19.24 -8.94 23.25
C ILE A 70 -19.86 -8.39 24.54
N SER A 71 -20.37 -7.16 24.50
CA SER A 71 -21.26 -6.64 25.56
C SER A 71 -22.71 -6.95 25.21
N HIS A 72 -23.56 -7.06 26.23
CA HIS A 72 -25.00 -7.04 26.02
C HIS A 72 -25.38 -5.76 25.27
N TYR A 73 -26.14 -5.92 24.18
CA TYR A 73 -26.59 -4.81 23.35
C TYR A 73 -28.04 -5.08 22.99
N ASP A 74 -28.93 -4.28 23.59
CA ASP A 74 -30.37 -4.33 23.43
C ASP A 74 -30.94 -2.98 22.95
N GLU A 75 -32.26 -2.85 22.89
CA GLU A 75 -32.95 -1.62 22.49
C GLU A 75 -32.69 -0.44 23.44
N ASN A 76 -32.37 -0.74 24.71
CA ASN A 76 -32.11 0.25 25.75
C ASN A 76 -30.63 0.63 25.82
N SER A 77 -29.75 -0.23 25.28
CA SER A 77 -28.31 -0.07 25.31
C SER A 77 -27.88 1.15 24.50
N LYS A 78 -27.01 1.97 25.10
CA LYS A 78 -26.39 3.15 24.45
C LYS A 78 -24.94 2.93 24.08
N SER A 79 -24.41 1.74 24.31
CA SER A 79 -23.03 1.40 24.02
C SER A 79 -22.90 -0.04 23.62
N VAL A 80 -21.92 -0.32 22.77
CA VAL A 80 -21.55 -1.69 22.40
C VAL A 80 -20.04 -1.82 22.36
N LEU A 81 -19.55 -2.88 22.98
CA LEU A 81 -18.19 -3.39 22.80
C LEU A 81 -18.25 -4.56 21.82
N PHE A 82 -17.38 -4.56 20.82
CA PHE A 82 -17.37 -5.57 19.77
C PHE A 82 -15.96 -6.05 19.44
N VAL A 83 -15.89 -7.24 18.87
CA VAL A 83 -14.72 -7.82 18.22
C VAL A 83 -14.97 -7.92 16.73
N GLN A 84 -13.95 -7.72 15.92
CA GLN A 84 -14.02 -7.89 14.47
C GLN A 84 -12.81 -8.69 14.00
N GLY A 85 -13.07 -9.72 13.19
CA GLY A 85 -12.05 -10.61 12.65
C GLY A 85 -12.18 -10.70 11.13
N ARG A 86 -11.04 -10.72 10.44
CA ARG A 86 -10.96 -10.95 9.00
C ARG A 86 -9.78 -11.83 8.67
N ILE A 87 -9.97 -12.80 7.78
CA ILE A 87 -8.88 -13.60 7.23
C ILE A 87 -9.09 -13.80 5.74
N GLY A 88 -8.02 -13.68 4.96
CA GLY A 88 -8.06 -13.97 3.55
C GLY A 88 -6.89 -13.39 2.76
N ARG A 89 -6.95 -13.57 1.44
CA ARG A 89 -6.02 -12.96 0.51
C ARG A 89 -6.35 -11.49 0.30
N GLY A 90 -5.35 -10.63 0.38
CA GLY A 90 -5.48 -9.20 0.11
C GLY A 90 -4.19 -8.45 0.41
N GLY A 91 -4.32 -7.13 0.62
CA GLY A 91 -3.19 -6.25 0.80
C GLY A 91 -2.40 -6.00 -0.49
N GLU A 92 -1.45 -5.07 -0.40
CA GLU A 92 -0.63 -4.64 -1.52
C GLU A 92 0.84 -4.67 -1.10
N LYS A 93 1.68 -5.29 -1.93
CA LYS A 93 3.13 -5.26 -1.78
C LYS A 93 3.70 -4.44 -2.94
N ILE A 94 4.28 -3.30 -2.59
CA ILE A 94 4.98 -2.42 -3.51
C ILE A 94 6.45 -2.79 -3.46
N ALA A 95 7.01 -3.21 -4.58
CA ALA A 95 8.43 -3.49 -4.71
C ALA A 95 9.11 -2.37 -5.50
N SER A 96 10.33 -2.00 -5.11
CA SER A 96 11.19 -1.15 -5.91
C SER A 96 12.57 -1.77 -6.05
N LYS A 97 13.16 -1.63 -7.23
CA LYS A 97 14.53 -2.01 -7.50
C LYS A 97 15.25 -0.82 -8.10
N GLU A 98 16.33 -0.41 -7.45
CA GLU A 98 17.16 0.69 -7.92
C GLU A 98 18.57 0.16 -8.21
N LEU A 99 19.06 0.36 -9.42
CA LEU A 99 20.43 0.02 -9.81
C LEU A 99 21.16 1.30 -10.20
N ARG A 100 22.38 1.48 -9.70
CA ARG A 100 23.21 2.66 -9.99
C ARG A 100 24.62 2.27 -10.39
N GLY A 101 25.15 2.96 -11.38
CA GLY A 101 26.57 2.90 -11.73
C GLY A 101 27.01 1.66 -12.49
N TYR A 102 26.13 0.75 -12.87
CA TYR A 102 26.55 -0.50 -13.50
C TYR A 102 27.19 -0.27 -14.88
N LEU A 103 28.48 -0.60 -15.05
CA LEU A 103 29.17 -0.46 -16.32
C LEU A 103 28.92 -1.68 -17.21
N LEU A 104 28.55 -1.44 -18.47
CA LEU A 104 28.55 -2.46 -19.51
C LEU A 104 29.98 -2.76 -19.96
N PRO A 105 30.29 -4.00 -20.36
CA PRO A 105 31.63 -4.39 -20.80
C PRO A 105 31.99 -3.93 -22.22
N GLU A 106 31.02 -3.37 -22.95
CA GLU A 106 31.20 -2.84 -24.29
C GLU A 106 31.80 -1.43 -24.24
N LEU A 107 32.96 -1.25 -24.89
CA LEU A 107 33.60 0.05 -25.04
C LEU A 107 32.88 0.88 -26.10
N THR A 108 32.60 2.12 -25.74
CA THR A 108 31.99 3.15 -26.57
C THR A 108 32.96 4.32 -26.71
N ILE A 109 32.72 5.21 -27.66
CA ILE A 109 33.53 6.43 -27.82
C ILE A 109 32.78 7.59 -27.16
N ASN A 110 33.44 8.31 -26.25
CA ASN A 110 32.87 9.50 -25.61
C ASN A 110 32.89 10.71 -26.58
N ARG A 111 32.38 11.87 -26.13
CA ARG A 111 32.34 13.10 -26.95
C ARG A 111 33.73 13.60 -27.39
N ASN A 112 34.77 13.22 -26.66
CA ASN A 112 36.15 13.63 -26.90
C ASN A 112 36.94 12.62 -27.74
N GLY A 113 36.29 11.57 -28.26
CA GLY A 113 36.95 10.56 -29.09
C GLY A 113 37.69 9.47 -28.30
N GLN A 114 37.51 9.39 -26.98
CA GLN A 114 38.22 8.44 -26.11
C GLN A 114 37.36 7.20 -25.80
N PRO A 115 37.97 6.02 -25.59
CA PRO A 115 37.26 4.83 -25.12
C PRO A 115 36.63 5.05 -23.74
N SER A 116 35.35 4.70 -23.61
CA SER A 116 34.57 4.81 -22.39
C SER A 116 33.56 3.67 -22.26
N TYR A 117 33.19 3.35 -21.02
CA TYR A 117 32.07 2.45 -20.75
C TYR A 117 30.72 3.16 -20.81
N THR A 118 29.67 2.38 -21.08
CA THR A 118 28.29 2.81 -20.89
C THR A 118 27.83 2.47 -19.47
N LYS A 119 27.38 3.49 -18.73
CA LYS A 119 26.84 3.37 -17.37
C LYS A 119 25.33 3.19 -17.42
N ILE A 120 24.82 2.16 -16.74
CA ILE A 120 23.39 1.88 -16.59
C ILE A 120 22.92 2.27 -15.19
N ASN A 121 21.80 2.99 -15.16
CA ASN A 121 20.99 3.18 -13.98
C ASN A 121 19.55 2.72 -14.27
N THR A 122 18.92 2.06 -13.31
CA THR A 122 17.57 1.53 -13.46
C THR A 122 16.71 1.86 -12.24
N ASP A 123 15.50 2.33 -12.49
CA ASP A 123 14.40 2.45 -11.53
C ASP A 123 13.24 1.58 -11.96
N GLU A 124 13.02 0.49 -11.23
CA GLU A 124 11.88 -0.39 -11.41
C GLU A 124 10.96 -0.29 -10.20
N LYS A 125 9.67 -0.10 -10.42
CA LYS A 125 8.65 -0.17 -9.37
C LYS A 125 7.55 -1.13 -9.80
N SER A 126 7.09 -1.96 -8.89
CA SER A 126 5.98 -2.86 -9.15
C SER A 126 5.05 -2.98 -7.95
N SER A 127 3.84 -3.49 -8.20
CA SER A 127 2.91 -3.82 -7.14
C SER A 127 2.20 -5.13 -7.42
N GLU A 128 2.01 -5.90 -6.36
CA GLU A 128 1.33 -7.19 -6.37
C GLU A 128 0.44 -7.37 -5.14
N THR A 129 -0.45 -8.36 -5.20
CA THR A 129 -1.25 -8.73 -4.03
C THR A 129 -0.33 -9.28 -2.94
N LEU A 130 -0.37 -8.72 -1.73
CA LEU A 130 0.55 -9.08 -0.64
C LEU A 130 0.48 -10.56 -0.26
N GLY A 131 -0.72 -11.12 -0.21
CA GLY A 131 -0.93 -12.54 0.11
C GLY A 131 -2.00 -12.72 1.18
N ILE A 132 -1.84 -13.73 2.03
CA ILE A 132 -2.79 -14.02 3.10
C ILE A 132 -2.53 -13.05 4.27
N VAL A 133 -3.58 -12.36 4.69
CA VAL A 133 -3.59 -11.44 5.82
C VAL A 133 -4.68 -11.84 6.81
N GLY A 134 -4.30 -11.94 8.08
CA GLY A 134 -5.22 -12.07 9.20
C GLY A 134 -5.31 -10.75 9.97
N THR A 135 -6.51 -10.37 10.39
CA THR A 135 -6.80 -9.15 11.12
C THR A 135 -7.73 -9.48 12.27
N VAL A 136 -7.43 -8.96 13.45
CA VAL A 136 -8.31 -9.02 14.63
C VAL A 136 -8.31 -7.65 15.30
N GLY A 137 -9.46 -7.20 15.74
CA GLY A 137 -9.56 -5.95 16.47
C GLY A 137 -10.74 -5.90 17.42
N ILE A 138 -10.70 -4.89 18.26
CA ILE A 138 -11.73 -4.55 19.23
C ILE A 138 -12.21 -3.13 18.96
N GLY A 139 -13.47 -2.87 19.26
CA GLY A 139 -13.99 -1.52 19.16
C GLY A 139 -15.13 -1.27 20.13
N TYR A 140 -15.30 0.00 20.45
CA TYR A 140 -16.32 0.50 21.35
C TYR A 140 -17.07 1.64 20.68
N ARG A 141 -18.40 1.55 20.64
CA ARG A 141 -19.29 2.59 20.11
C ARG A 141 -20.24 3.07 21.19
N ARG A 142 -20.46 4.38 21.26
CA ARG A 142 -21.40 5.03 22.17
C ARG A 142 -22.40 5.89 21.40
N LEU A 143 -23.66 5.56 21.55
CA LEU A 143 -24.82 6.26 20.99
C LEU A 143 -25.13 7.53 21.79
N SER A 144 -25.56 8.58 21.09
CA SER A 144 -26.03 9.81 21.71
C SER A 144 -27.36 9.59 22.43
N ARG A 145 -27.71 10.51 23.35
CA ARG A 145 -28.95 10.44 24.14
C ARG A 145 -30.18 10.24 23.24
N ASN A 146 -30.23 10.98 22.14
CA ASN A 146 -31.34 10.98 21.20
C ASN A 146 -31.21 9.92 20.09
N GLU A 147 -30.17 9.08 20.08
CA GLU A 147 -29.95 8.01 19.09
C GLU A 147 -29.71 8.46 17.63
N HIS A 148 -29.54 9.76 17.43
CA HIS A 148 -29.29 10.33 16.11
C HIS A 148 -27.83 10.20 15.67
N ALA A 149 -26.91 10.01 16.62
CA ALA A 149 -25.48 9.90 16.33
C ALA A 149 -24.77 8.92 17.26
N TYR A 150 -23.63 8.38 16.84
CA TYR A 150 -22.69 7.69 17.72
C TYR A 150 -21.25 8.11 17.46
N ILE A 151 -20.41 7.93 18.47
CA ILE A 151 -18.94 8.01 18.35
C ILE A 151 -18.39 6.61 18.63
N GLY A 152 -17.39 6.19 17.86
CA GLY A 152 -16.70 4.94 18.06
C GLY A 152 -15.18 5.08 18.05
N VAL A 153 -14.52 4.19 18.77
CA VAL A 153 -13.07 4.01 18.78
C VAL A 153 -12.76 2.54 18.53
N ASN A 154 -11.70 2.25 17.80
CA ASN A 154 -11.31 0.89 17.49
C ASN A 154 -9.78 0.73 17.43
N ALA A 155 -9.33 -0.51 17.65
CA ALA A 155 -7.93 -0.89 17.57
C ALA A 155 -7.81 -2.27 16.91
N PHE A 156 -6.84 -2.44 16.03
CA PHE A 156 -6.61 -3.68 15.28
C PHE A 156 -5.15 -4.08 15.23
N VAL A 157 -4.92 -5.37 15.16
CA VAL A 157 -3.67 -6.02 14.78
C VAL A 157 -3.87 -6.73 13.45
N ASP A 158 -2.94 -6.53 12.52
CA ASP A 158 -2.90 -7.21 11.24
C ASP A 158 -1.59 -8.00 11.11
N ARG A 159 -1.67 -9.19 10.54
CA ARG A 159 -0.52 -10.02 10.19
C ARG A 159 -0.63 -10.50 8.75
N ALA A 160 0.32 -10.12 7.91
CA ALA A 160 0.54 -10.77 6.63
C ALA A 160 1.43 -11.99 6.85
N PHE A 161 0.87 -13.17 6.58
CA PHE A 161 1.60 -14.43 6.69
C PHE A 161 2.68 -14.53 5.60
N THR A 162 2.35 -14.07 4.40
CA THR A 162 3.31 -13.92 3.30
C THR A 162 4.31 -12.82 3.65
N GLY A 163 5.57 -13.21 3.81
CA GLY A 163 6.64 -12.28 4.17
C GLY A 163 6.64 -11.82 5.63
N ASN A 164 5.78 -12.34 6.51
CA ASN A 164 5.82 -12.09 7.96
C ASN A 164 5.84 -10.59 8.35
N TYR A 165 4.85 -9.82 7.88
CA TYR A 165 4.70 -8.41 8.23
C TYR A 165 3.59 -8.22 9.26
N ASN A 166 3.80 -7.35 10.25
CA ASN A 166 2.78 -7.01 11.23
C ASN A 166 2.46 -5.51 11.17
N ARG A 167 1.21 -5.16 11.49
CA ARG A 167 0.75 -3.76 11.56
C ARG A 167 -0.24 -3.62 12.70
N ILE A 168 -0.17 -2.50 13.40
CA ILE A 168 -1.24 -2.06 14.30
C ILE A 168 -1.97 -0.88 13.69
N SER A 169 -3.24 -0.72 14.06
CA SER A 169 -3.98 0.49 13.73
C SER A 169 -4.93 0.91 14.85
N GLY A 170 -5.18 2.20 14.93
CA GLY A 170 -6.24 2.78 15.75
C GLY A 170 -7.15 3.63 14.87
N GLY A 171 -8.43 3.66 15.21
CA GLY A 171 -9.45 4.36 14.43
C GLY A 171 -10.47 5.07 15.29
N VAL A 172 -11.02 6.16 14.75
CA VAL A 172 -12.16 6.88 15.30
C VAL A 172 -13.23 7.00 14.24
N GLU A 173 -14.49 6.93 14.65
CA GLU A 173 -15.65 7.05 13.77
C GLU A 173 -16.72 7.92 14.41
N TYR A 174 -17.40 8.71 13.58
CA TYR A 174 -18.54 9.50 13.95
C TYR A 174 -19.64 9.28 12.93
N VAL A 175 -20.81 8.85 13.40
CA VAL A 175 -21.96 8.57 12.55
C VAL A 175 -23.11 9.42 13.00
N ASN A 176 -23.74 10.14 12.07
CA ASN A 176 -24.91 10.96 12.31
C ASN A 176 -25.98 10.61 11.27
N GLY A 177 -26.92 9.75 11.67
CA GLY A 177 -27.94 9.13 10.82
C GLY A 177 -27.36 8.49 9.56
N LEU A 178 -27.45 9.22 8.45
CA LEU A 178 -27.01 8.76 7.12
C LEU A 178 -25.55 9.05 6.80
N ASN A 179 -24.89 9.93 7.54
CA ASN A 179 -23.52 10.38 7.29
C ASN A 179 -22.55 9.67 8.23
N GLU A 180 -21.39 9.28 7.70
CA GLU A 180 -20.33 8.58 8.41
C GLU A 180 -19.00 9.28 8.12
N VAL A 181 -18.25 9.60 9.16
CA VAL A 181 -16.88 10.12 9.07
C VAL A 181 -15.99 9.18 9.87
N TYR A 182 -14.84 8.82 9.34
CA TYR A 182 -13.87 8.00 10.06
C TYR A 182 -12.44 8.41 9.73
N ALA A 183 -11.55 8.21 10.69
CA ALA A 183 -10.12 8.39 10.52
C ALA A 183 -9.38 7.22 11.15
N ASN A 184 -8.43 6.64 10.41
CA ASN A 184 -7.62 5.53 10.90
C ASN A 184 -6.14 5.87 10.75
N VAL A 185 -5.34 5.46 11.73
CA VAL A 185 -3.89 5.55 11.73
C VAL A 185 -3.28 4.17 11.80
N TYR A 186 -2.16 3.97 11.12
CA TYR A 186 -1.52 2.69 10.92
C TYR A 186 -0.04 2.79 11.23
N LYS A 187 0.50 1.74 11.85
CA LYS A 187 1.94 1.62 12.11
C LYS A 187 2.38 0.18 11.88
N GLY A 188 3.31 -0.03 10.96
CA GLY A 188 3.99 -1.32 10.82
C GLY A 188 4.80 -1.65 12.08
N ILE A 189 4.78 -2.91 12.48
CA ILE A 189 5.56 -3.44 13.61
C ILE A 189 6.40 -4.62 13.12
N GLY A 190 7.67 -4.65 13.54
CA GLY A 190 8.60 -5.73 13.25
C GLY A 190 9.91 -5.22 12.65
N ASN A 191 11.01 -5.88 13.01
CA ASN A 191 12.36 -5.55 12.56
C ASN A 191 12.61 -6.22 11.21
N LYS A 192 12.30 -5.50 10.13
CA LYS A 192 12.89 -5.76 8.82
C LYS A 192 13.68 -4.53 8.43
N ASP A 193 14.73 -4.32 9.21
CA ASP A 193 15.66 -3.23 8.98
C ASP A 193 16.37 -3.40 7.63
N VAL A 194 17.02 -2.33 7.21
CA VAL A 194 17.82 -2.34 5.98
C VAL A 194 18.97 -3.33 6.18
N VAL A 195 18.97 -4.42 5.41
CA VAL A 195 20.11 -5.32 5.31
C VAL A 195 21.09 -4.70 4.33
N ARG A 196 22.29 -4.38 4.83
CA ARG A 196 23.40 -3.88 4.02
C ARG A 196 24.36 -5.02 3.74
N GLY A 197 24.76 -5.13 2.48
CA GLY A 197 25.82 -6.03 2.05
C GLY A 197 26.73 -5.33 1.07
N GLY A 198 27.89 -5.90 0.82
CA GLY A 198 28.79 -5.41 -0.20
C GLY A 198 29.76 -6.48 -0.65
N GLY A 199 30.43 -6.19 -1.75
CA GLY A 199 31.46 -7.04 -2.31
C GLY A 199 32.26 -6.28 -3.36
N GLY A 200 33.32 -6.90 -3.84
CA GLY A 200 34.12 -6.31 -4.90
C GLY A 200 35.00 -7.30 -5.61
N ASN A 201 35.38 -6.94 -6.84
CA ASN A 201 36.26 -7.71 -7.69
C ASN A 201 37.49 -6.86 -8.03
N PRO A 202 38.72 -7.27 -7.66
CA PRO A 202 39.92 -6.64 -8.17
C PRO A 202 40.05 -6.92 -9.66
N TYR A 203 40.42 -5.89 -10.43
CA TYR A 203 40.55 -5.93 -11.88
C TYR A 203 39.37 -6.68 -12.55
N PRO A 204 38.15 -6.11 -12.59
CA PRO A 204 36.94 -6.84 -12.97
C PRO A 204 37.02 -7.39 -14.41
N LYS A 205 37.39 -8.67 -14.56
CA LYS A 205 37.55 -9.35 -15.86
C LYS A 205 36.33 -9.21 -16.78
N ARG A 206 35.12 -9.08 -16.20
CA ARG A 206 33.89 -8.91 -16.97
C ARG A 206 33.92 -7.68 -17.88
N LEU A 207 34.60 -6.59 -17.48
CA LEU A 207 34.71 -5.34 -18.26
C LEU A 207 35.75 -5.41 -19.38
N TYR A 208 36.51 -6.50 -19.43
CA TYR A 208 37.57 -6.77 -20.39
C TYR A 208 37.37 -8.18 -20.99
N PRO A 209 36.24 -8.42 -21.69
CA PRO A 209 35.88 -9.77 -22.17
C PRO A 209 36.90 -10.35 -23.16
N ASN A 210 37.68 -9.50 -23.83
CA ASN A 210 38.75 -9.88 -24.75
C ASN A 210 40.13 -10.01 -24.08
N GLY A 211 40.18 -9.98 -22.75
CA GLY A 211 41.43 -9.89 -21.98
C GLY A 211 41.82 -8.46 -21.63
N TYR A 212 42.74 -8.30 -20.67
CA TYR A 212 43.27 -6.98 -20.32
C TYR A 212 44.13 -6.42 -21.45
N PRO A 213 44.20 -5.08 -21.59
CA PRO A 213 45.12 -4.45 -22.54
C PRO A 213 46.58 -4.72 -22.18
N ASP A 214 47.47 -4.60 -23.16
CA ASP A 214 48.92 -4.77 -23.00
C ASP A 214 49.53 -3.80 -21.97
N SER A 215 48.85 -2.68 -21.70
CA SER A 215 49.25 -1.70 -20.69
C SER A 215 48.99 -2.14 -19.25
N PHE A 216 48.41 -3.33 -19.01
CA PHE A 216 48.07 -3.80 -17.66
C PHE A 216 49.25 -3.71 -16.66
N PRO A 217 49.04 -3.20 -15.43
CA PRO A 217 47.76 -2.82 -14.82
C PRO A 217 47.27 -1.39 -15.14
N TYR A 218 47.97 -0.65 -15.99
CA TYR A 218 47.65 0.73 -16.36
C TYR A 218 46.53 0.81 -17.39
N GLY A 219 45.71 1.86 -17.28
CA GLY A 219 44.52 2.03 -18.13
C GLY A 219 43.40 1.02 -17.86
N VAL A 220 43.50 0.23 -16.78
CA VAL A 220 42.51 -0.76 -16.36
C VAL A 220 41.86 -0.33 -15.05
N ILE A 221 40.54 -0.54 -14.94
CA ILE A 221 39.81 -0.33 -13.68
C ILE A 221 40.37 -1.27 -12.61
N PRO A 222 40.96 -0.76 -11.51
CA PRO A 222 41.59 -1.61 -10.51
C PRO A 222 40.61 -2.40 -9.64
N SER A 223 39.38 -1.91 -9.49
CA SER A 223 38.36 -2.55 -8.66
C SER A 223 36.94 -2.14 -9.09
N GLU A 224 36.04 -3.11 -9.07
CA GLU A 224 34.59 -2.93 -9.08
C GLU A 224 34.06 -3.32 -7.71
N ASN A 225 33.59 -2.35 -6.94
CA ASN A 225 32.93 -2.57 -5.66
C ASN A 225 31.43 -2.36 -5.83
N TYR A 226 30.63 -3.00 -4.97
CA TYR A 226 29.20 -2.78 -4.93
C TYR A 226 28.66 -2.85 -3.52
N TYR A 227 27.61 -2.08 -3.28
CA TYR A 227 26.80 -2.10 -2.07
C TYR A 227 25.38 -2.53 -2.43
N THR A 228 24.78 -3.35 -1.57
CA THR A 228 23.40 -3.80 -1.70
C THR A 228 22.60 -3.40 -0.46
N TYR A 229 21.38 -2.94 -0.69
CA TYR A 229 20.44 -2.54 0.36
C TYR A 229 19.13 -3.26 0.11
N LYS A 230 18.79 -4.19 1.00
CA LYS A 230 17.56 -4.97 0.91
C LYS A 230 16.72 -4.80 2.15
N GLY A 231 15.42 -4.73 1.97
CA GLY A 231 14.51 -4.63 3.10
C GLY A 231 13.07 -4.54 2.68
N GLY A 232 12.20 -4.43 3.68
CA GLY A 232 10.79 -4.20 3.44
C GLY A 232 10.01 -4.17 4.74
N ARG A 233 8.92 -3.42 4.79
CA ARG A 233 8.13 -3.26 6.01
C ARG A 233 6.67 -2.97 5.69
N ALA A 234 5.80 -3.26 6.66
CA ALA A 234 4.44 -2.73 6.62
C ALA A 234 4.51 -1.21 6.77
N LEU A 235 3.85 -0.49 5.87
CA LEU A 235 3.88 0.96 5.87
C LEU A 235 3.01 1.54 6.99
N GLY A 236 3.57 2.55 7.67
CA GLY A 236 2.80 3.42 8.54
C GLY A 236 2.11 4.52 7.74
N GLY A 237 0.98 5.01 8.21
CA GLY A 237 0.19 6.00 7.49
C GLY A 237 -1.13 6.31 8.15
N TYR A 238 -1.97 7.04 7.44
CA TYR A 238 -3.31 7.40 7.89
C TYR A 238 -4.29 7.45 6.72
N GLU A 239 -5.58 7.38 7.06
CA GLU A 239 -6.67 7.67 6.15
C GLU A 239 -7.74 8.52 6.84
N LEU A 240 -8.49 9.24 6.02
CA LEU A 240 -9.70 9.96 6.40
C LEU A 240 -10.76 9.66 5.34
N GLY A 241 -11.97 9.31 5.79
CA GLY A 241 -13.06 8.99 4.89
C GLY A 241 -14.40 9.56 5.32
N PHE A 242 -15.23 9.80 4.32
CA PHE A 242 -16.62 10.16 4.44
C PHE A 242 -17.46 9.18 3.65
N ALA A 243 -18.59 8.76 4.21
CA ALA A 243 -19.58 7.97 3.52
C ALA A 243 -21.00 8.43 3.82
N ARG A 244 -21.89 8.18 2.86
CA ARG A 244 -23.29 8.58 2.94
C ARG A 244 -24.21 7.52 2.38
N SER A 245 -25.27 7.22 3.13
CA SER A 245 -26.43 6.47 2.66
C SER A 245 -27.57 7.42 2.26
N PHE A 246 -28.52 6.95 1.46
CA PHE A 246 -29.62 7.78 0.96
C PHE A 246 -30.96 7.26 1.46
N LYS A 247 -31.83 8.16 1.96
CA LYS A 247 -33.14 7.77 2.52
C LYS A 247 -34.01 7.02 1.50
N ASN A 248 -34.01 7.49 0.25
CA ASN A 248 -34.84 6.95 -0.83
C ASN A 248 -34.14 5.82 -1.62
N ALA A 249 -32.87 5.53 -1.31
CA ALA A 249 -32.07 4.49 -1.94
C ALA A 249 -31.15 3.85 -0.89
N ARG A 250 -31.76 3.15 0.07
CA ARG A 250 -31.04 2.56 1.22
C ARG A 250 -30.11 1.41 0.83
N TRP A 251 -30.33 0.86 -0.35
CA TRP A 251 -29.45 -0.10 -1.01
C TRP A 251 -28.16 0.54 -1.56
N VAL A 252 -28.02 1.88 -1.52
CA VAL A 252 -26.81 2.60 -1.97
C VAL A 252 -26.09 3.27 -0.80
N ARG A 253 -24.77 3.08 -0.76
CA ARG A 253 -23.86 3.82 0.12
C ARG A 253 -22.66 4.33 -0.68
N ALA A 254 -22.56 5.64 -0.86
CA ALA A 254 -21.42 6.27 -1.52
C ALA A 254 -20.33 6.64 -0.51
N TYR A 255 -19.06 6.61 -0.93
CA TYR A 255 -17.95 7.01 -0.08
C TYR A 255 -16.79 7.63 -0.86
N VAL A 256 -16.02 8.43 -0.13
CA VAL A 256 -14.73 8.97 -0.55
C VAL A 256 -13.75 8.87 0.62
N ASN A 257 -12.52 8.47 0.35
CA ASN A 257 -11.47 8.50 1.36
C ASN A 257 -10.11 8.86 0.76
N GLY A 258 -9.35 9.67 1.50
CA GLY A 258 -7.98 10.01 1.20
C GLY A 258 -7.03 9.29 2.15
N TYR A 259 -5.88 8.86 1.65
CA TYR A 259 -4.88 8.16 2.45
C TYR A 259 -3.46 8.60 2.12
N ARG A 260 -2.56 8.43 3.08
CA ARG A 260 -1.12 8.67 2.94
C ARG A 260 -0.31 7.65 3.73
N TRP A 261 0.70 7.07 3.09
CA TRP A 261 1.65 6.12 3.64
C TRP A 261 3.06 6.68 3.59
N LYS A 262 3.82 6.42 4.64
CA LYS A 262 5.23 6.82 4.78
C LYS A 262 6.12 5.65 4.39
N GLY A 263 6.68 5.70 3.18
CA GLY A 263 7.74 4.78 2.76
C GLY A 263 9.02 4.96 3.58
N GLN A 264 10.01 4.14 3.27
CA GLN A 264 11.30 4.10 3.93
C GLN A 264 12.32 4.93 3.15
N GLY A 265 13.07 5.76 3.86
CA GLY A 265 14.27 6.41 3.36
C GLY A 265 15.44 6.03 4.24
N PHE A 266 16.62 5.92 3.66
CA PHE A 266 17.87 5.66 4.36
C PHE A 266 19.05 6.23 3.58
N GLY A 267 20.13 6.55 4.30
CA GLY A 267 21.41 6.89 3.69
C GLY A 267 22.10 5.64 3.16
N HIS A 268 22.75 5.78 2.01
CA HIS A 268 23.67 4.75 1.53
C HIS A 268 24.97 4.86 2.35
N GLU A 269 25.57 3.72 2.67
CA GLU A 269 26.88 3.63 3.29
C GLU A 269 27.92 3.98 2.23
N GLN A 270 28.53 5.15 2.39
CA GLN A 270 29.53 5.68 1.45
C GLN A 270 30.90 5.19 1.86
N TYR A 271 31.68 4.67 0.90
CA TYR A 271 33.12 4.57 1.08
C TYR A 271 33.77 5.81 0.48
N TYR A 272 34.42 6.60 1.32
CA TYR A 272 35.29 7.69 0.85
C TYR A 272 36.51 7.05 0.19
N ASN A 273 36.72 7.28 -1.11
CA ASN A 273 37.93 6.82 -1.77
C ASN A 273 38.98 7.96 -1.82
N PRO A 274 40.06 7.92 -1.00
CA PRO A 274 41.08 8.96 -0.93
C PRO A 274 42.13 8.87 -2.06
N GLY A 275 41.75 8.50 -3.28
CA GLY A 275 42.67 8.17 -4.37
C GLY A 275 42.61 9.14 -5.56
N ARG A 276 43.47 10.17 -5.51
CA ARG A 276 43.84 11.17 -6.54
C ARG A 276 42.88 12.37 -6.80
N PRO A 277 43.41 13.61 -6.81
CA PRO A 277 42.69 14.78 -7.31
C PRO A 277 42.62 14.73 -8.84
N GLY A 278 41.40 14.70 -9.37
CA GLY A 278 41.14 14.85 -10.80
C GLY A 278 40.53 13.61 -11.45
N HIS A 279 39.26 13.75 -11.83
CA HIS A 279 38.73 13.22 -13.08
C HIS A 279 38.28 11.75 -13.19
N TRP A 280 37.59 11.19 -12.19
CA TRP A 280 36.60 10.10 -12.43
C TRP A 280 35.45 10.19 -11.43
N SER A 281 34.59 11.20 -11.61
CA SER A 281 33.43 11.40 -10.74
C SER A 281 32.32 10.42 -11.13
N VAL A 282 32.29 9.22 -10.53
CA VAL A 282 31.09 8.38 -10.58
C VAL A 282 29.91 9.16 -9.96
N PRO A 283 28.75 9.29 -10.64
CA PRO A 283 27.61 10.03 -10.12
C PRO A 283 27.18 9.56 -8.72
N TRP A 284 27.40 10.45 -7.76
CA TRP A 284 27.17 10.40 -6.33
C TRP A 284 25.72 9.99 -5.95
N PHE A 285 25.53 8.93 -5.15
CA PHE A 285 24.34 8.81 -4.30
C PHE A 285 24.66 9.21 -2.87
N SER A 286 23.88 10.16 -2.34
CA SER A 286 23.91 10.47 -0.91
C SER A 286 22.82 9.72 -0.14
N VAL A 287 21.65 9.49 -0.74
CA VAL A 287 20.47 8.97 -0.02
C VAL A 287 19.48 8.27 -0.94
N ARG A 288 18.78 7.27 -0.40
CA ARG A 288 17.49 6.87 -0.92
C ARG A 288 16.39 7.74 -0.34
N ASN A 289 15.72 8.49 -1.20
CA ASN A 289 14.63 9.37 -0.80
C ASN A 289 13.40 8.58 -0.33
N THR A 290 12.76 9.11 0.71
CA THR A 290 11.53 8.51 1.24
C THR A 290 10.42 8.58 0.19
N ASN A 291 9.97 7.43 -0.32
CA ASN A 291 8.82 7.36 -1.21
C ASN A 291 7.52 7.51 -0.40
N HIS A 292 6.82 8.64 -0.57
CA HIS A 292 5.49 8.79 0.00
C HIS A 292 4.42 8.31 -0.96
N TYR A 293 3.55 7.44 -0.47
CA TYR A 293 2.41 6.94 -1.23
C TYR A 293 1.14 7.61 -0.72
N LYS A 294 0.29 8.06 -1.63
CA LYS A 294 -0.94 8.76 -1.31
C LYS A 294 -1.95 8.52 -2.41
N GLY A 295 -3.22 8.60 -2.05
CA GLY A 295 -4.28 8.45 -3.02
C GLY A 295 -5.63 8.85 -2.48
N ILE A 296 -6.58 8.86 -3.40
CA ILE A 296 -7.99 9.11 -3.14
C ILE A 296 -8.77 7.95 -3.75
N LYS A 297 -9.65 7.36 -2.95
CA LYS A 297 -10.61 6.34 -3.37
C LYS A 297 -12.00 6.95 -3.34
N ILE A 298 -12.75 6.72 -4.41
CA ILE A 298 -14.16 7.07 -4.52
C ILE A 298 -14.89 5.80 -4.90
N GLY A 299 -16.03 5.53 -4.29
CA GLY A 299 -16.79 4.32 -4.58
C GLY A 299 -18.22 4.36 -4.09
N ALA A 300 -18.94 3.30 -4.46
CA ALA A 300 -20.30 3.03 -4.01
C ALA A 300 -20.44 1.55 -3.68
N GLU A 301 -21.09 1.27 -2.57
CA GLU A 301 -21.55 -0.06 -2.19
C GLU A 301 -23.04 -0.16 -2.48
N LEU A 302 -23.41 -1.19 -3.25
CA LEU A 302 -24.75 -1.45 -3.73
C LEU A 302 -25.22 -2.79 -3.15
N GLN A 303 -26.24 -2.77 -2.30
CA GLN A 303 -26.89 -3.99 -1.83
C GLN A 303 -27.85 -4.49 -2.91
N LEU A 304 -27.41 -5.46 -3.71
CA LEU A 304 -28.16 -5.94 -4.87
C LEU A 304 -29.32 -6.85 -4.45
N THR A 305 -29.05 -7.80 -3.55
CA THR A 305 -30.05 -8.70 -2.95
C THR A 305 -29.87 -8.70 -1.43
N PRO A 306 -30.77 -9.28 -0.63
CA PRO A 306 -30.56 -9.38 0.82
C PRO A 306 -29.21 -10.00 1.24
N HIS A 307 -28.63 -10.87 0.40
CA HIS A 307 -27.38 -11.56 0.72
C HIS A 307 -26.18 -11.05 -0.08
N ILE A 308 -26.40 -10.34 -1.20
CA ILE A 308 -25.33 -9.97 -2.12
C ILE A 308 -25.18 -8.46 -2.19
N SER A 309 -23.96 -7.99 -1.98
CA SER A 309 -23.57 -6.60 -2.18
C SER A 309 -22.39 -6.47 -3.13
N LEU A 310 -22.30 -5.33 -3.81
CA LEU A 310 -21.28 -4.99 -4.78
C LEU A 310 -20.65 -3.65 -4.40
N ASP A 311 -19.35 -3.66 -4.10
CA ASP A 311 -18.54 -2.48 -3.81
C ASP A 311 -17.68 -2.15 -5.03
N ILE A 312 -17.97 -1.04 -5.70
CA ILE A 312 -17.30 -0.60 -6.92
C ILE A 312 -16.77 0.81 -6.78
N GLY A 313 -15.66 1.10 -7.46
CA GLY A 313 -15.14 2.46 -7.49
C GLY A 313 -13.81 2.60 -8.22
N TYR A 314 -13.15 3.70 -7.94
CA TYR A 314 -11.87 4.06 -8.53
C TYR A 314 -10.87 4.48 -7.45
N ASN A 315 -9.65 3.96 -7.54
CA ASN A 315 -8.51 4.33 -6.71
C ASN A 315 -7.52 5.14 -7.54
N HIS A 316 -7.37 6.42 -7.24
CA HIS A 316 -6.32 7.25 -7.80
C HIS A 316 -5.14 7.34 -6.83
N ALA A 317 -4.00 6.75 -7.19
CA ALA A 317 -2.82 6.66 -6.32
C ALA A 317 -1.53 7.01 -7.06
N ASN A 318 -0.52 7.48 -6.32
CA ASN A 318 0.84 7.60 -6.84
C ASN A 318 1.71 6.38 -6.41
N ASN A 319 2.56 5.92 -7.32
CA ASN A 319 3.52 4.85 -7.07
C ASN A 319 2.93 3.57 -6.43
N MET A 320 1.67 3.26 -6.75
CA MET A 320 0.90 2.12 -6.25
C MET A 320 -0.11 1.67 -7.32
N SER A 321 -0.71 0.50 -7.12
CA SER A 321 -1.83 0.04 -7.96
C SER A 321 -2.98 1.04 -7.89
N LYS A 322 -3.41 1.48 -9.07
CA LYS A 322 -4.43 2.51 -9.29
C LYS A 322 -5.35 2.06 -10.41
N GLY A 323 -6.61 2.44 -10.33
CA GLY A 323 -7.61 2.04 -11.32
C GLY A 323 -8.96 1.70 -10.71
N MET A 324 -9.80 1.06 -11.51
CA MET A 324 -11.11 0.59 -11.08
C MET A 324 -10.97 -0.59 -10.13
N TYR A 325 -11.86 -0.69 -9.15
CA TYR A 325 -12.01 -1.88 -8.35
C TYR A 325 -13.48 -2.30 -8.26
N GLY A 326 -13.66 -3.60 -8.02
CA GLY A 326 -14.94 -4.22 -7.77
C GLY A 326 -14.78 -5.34 -6.76
N THR A 327 -15.66 -5.42 -5.76
CA THR A 327 -15.72 -6.49 -4.77
C THR A 327 -17.15 -6.93 -4.61
N VAL A 328 -17.42 -8.21 -4.86
CA VAL A 328 -18.69 -8.86 -4.54
C VAL A 328 -18.59 -9.41 -3.12
N LYS A 329 -19.61 -9.17 -2.31
CA LYS A 329 -19.72 -9.70 -0.94
C LYS A 329 -21.01 -10.50 -0.83
N TYR A 330 -20.89 -11.69 -0.27
CA TYR A 330 -22.00 -12.53 0.15
C TYR A 330 -22.07 -12.49 1.67
N THR A 331 -23.10 -11.88 2.22
CA THR A 331 -23.40 -11.87 3.65
C THR A 331 -24.22 -13.12 3.97
N LEU A 332 -23.79 -13.89 4.97
CA LEU A 332 -24.45 -15.16 5.31
C LEU A 332 -25.88 -14.95 5.82
N GLY A 333 -26.19 -13.79 6.39
CA GLY A 333 -27.54 -13.43 6.79
C GLY A 333 -28.25 -12.47 5.84
N THR A 334 -29.36 -11.91 6.29
CA THR A 334 -30.30 -11.19 5.42
C THR A 334 -30.28 -9.67 5.65
N SER A 335 -29.91 -8.91 4.63
CA SER A 335 -30.08 -7.46 4.60
C SER A 335 -31.54 -7.09 4.32
N LYS A 336 -32.10 -6.20 5.16
CA LYS A 336 -33.47 -5.66 5.02
C LYS A 336 -33.66 -4.79 3.78
N PHE A 337 -32.64 -4.02 3.43
CA PHE A 337 -32.67 -3.14 2.27
C PHE A 337 -31.89 -3.78 1.13
N ALA A 338 -32.47 -3.87 -0.05
CA ALA A 338 -31.82 -4.42 -1.24
C ALA A 338 -32.50 -3.85 -2.48
N PHE A 339 -31.78 -3.83 -3.61
CA PHE A 339 -32.34 -3.39 -4.89
C PHE A 339 -33.33 -4.40 -5.47
N TRP A 340 -33.12 -5.70 -5.23
CA TRP A 340 -34.04 -6.78 -5.58
C TRP A 340 -34.42 -7.57 -4.33
N GLY A 341 -35.71 -7.86 -4.15
CA GLY A 341 -36.20 -8.75 -3.09
C GLY A 341 -36.09 -8.19 -1.66
N GLY A 342 -35.93 -6.88 -1.49
CA GLY A 342 -35.89 -6.20 -0.19
C GLY A 342 -36.54 -4.82 -0.24
N LYS A 343 -36.52 -4.08 0.88
CA LYS A 343 -37.04 -2.70 0.91
C LYS A 343 -36.08 -1.73 0.20
N HIS A 344 -36.61 -0.77 -0.55
CA HIS A 344 -35.78 0.19 -1.29
C HIS A 344 -35.52 1.49 -0.50
N SER A 345 -36.50 1.90 0.30
CA SER A 345 -36.51 3.13 1.11
C SER A 345 -36.76 2.82 2.58
N ASP A 346 -36.43 3.80 3.43
CA ASP A 346 -36.76 3.79 4.85
C ASP A 346 -37.75 4.91 5.15
N ASP A 347 -38.97 4.53 5.55
CA ASP A 347 -40.03 5.48 5.91
C ASP A 347 -39.82 6.02 7.32
N ALA A 348 -39.09 5.28 8.16
CA ALA A 348 -38.65 5.72 9.48
C ALA A 348 -37.32 6.50 9.38
N ILE A 349 -37.02 7.34 10.39
CA ILE A 349 -35.72 8.00 10.46
C ILE A 349 -34.66 6.93 10.71
N THR A 350 -33.77 6.72 9.73
CA THR A 350 -32.59 5.89 9.93
C THR A 350 -31.76 6.46 11.07
N THR A 351 -31.74 5.75 12.20
CA THR A 351 -30.98 6.16 13.37
C THR A 351 -29.58 5.59 13.34
N ALA A 352 -28.67 6.27 14.05
CA ALA A 352 -27.29 5.80 14.17
C ALA A 352 -27.24 4.42 14.86
N ARG A 353 -28.26 4.06 15.65
CA ARG A 353 -28.46 2.72 16.24
C ARG A 353 -28.36 1.59 15.21
N SER A 354 -29.00 1.75 14.05
CA SER A 354 -29.00 0.75 12.97
C SER A 354 -27.60 0.44 12.42
N LYS A 355 -26.63 1.31 12.68
CA LYS A 355 -25.25 1.22 12.18
C LYS A 355 -24.24 0.85 13.27
N MET A 356 -24.68 0.58 14.50
CA MET A 356 -23.78 0.28 15.63
C MET A 356 -23.07 -1.07 15.52
N LEU A 357 -23.56 -1.98 14.67
CA LEU A 357 -22.95 -3.29 14.40
C LEU A 357 -22.35 -3.39 13.00
N ASN A 358 -22.23 -2.27 12.27
CA ASN A 358 -21.57 -2.26 10.96
C ASN A 358 -20.08 -2.53 11.11
N LYS A 359 -19.50 -3.28 10.17
CA LYS A 359 -18.05 -3.54 10.14
C LYS A 359 -17.26 -2.22 10.07
N VAL A 360 -16.14 -2.14 10.79
CA VAL A 360 -15.25 -0.97 10.76
C VAL A 360 -14.64 -0.82 9.37
N ARG A 361 -14.72 0.39 8.81
CA ARG A 361 -14.07 0.74 7.53
C ARG A 361 -12.59 1.02 7.77
N ARG A 362 -11.73 0.30 7.06
CA ARG A 362 -10.26 0.41 7.15
C ARG A 362 -9.57 -0.02 5.86
N GLN A 363 -8.33 0.40 5.65
CA GLN A 363 -7.49 -0.03 4.53
C GLN A 363 -6.83 -1.39 4.78
N ASP A 364 -6.66 -2.15 3.71
CA ASP A 364 -5.82 -3.34 3.71
C ASP A 364 -4.36 -3.01 4.03
N MET A 365 -3.58 -4.03 4.37
CA MET A 365 -2.16 -3.88 4.63
C MET A 365 -1.41 -3.49 3.36
N ILE A 366 -0.55 -2.48 3.48
CA ILE A 366 0.39 -2.08 2.43
C ILE A 366 1.80 -2.30 2.95
N VAL A 367 2.59 -2.98 2.14
CA VAL A 367 3.98 -3.31 2.41
C VAL A 367 4.84 -2.69 1.32
N GLU A 368 5.94 -2.08 1.73
CA GLU A 368 7.02 -1.69 0.82
C GLU A 368 8.14 -2.71 0.92
N SER A 369 8.76 -3.05 -0.19
CA SER A 369 9.93 -3.90 -0.31
C SER A 369 10.90 -3.26 -1.29
N PHE A 370 12.19 -3.46 -1.06
CA PHE A 370 13.20 -2.86 -1.92
C PHE A 370 14.47 -3.69 -2.05
N ASP A 371 15.13 -3.53 -3.20
CA ASP A 371 16.42 -4.13 -3.54
C ASP A 371 17.23 -3.10 -4.34
N ASP A 372 18.10 -2.38 -3.64
CA ASP A 372 18.90 -1.31 -4.23
C ASP A 372 20.35 -1.77 -4.34
N ILE A 373 20.98 -1.53 -5.48
CA ILE A 373 22.37 -1.90 -5.75
C ILE A 373 23.10 -0.70 -6.32
N GLU A 374 24.26 -0.39 -5.74
CA GLU A 374 25.12 0.68 -6.17
C GLU A 374 26.51 0.14 -6.45
N TYR A 375 27.03 0.45 -7.64
CA TYR A 375 28.40 0.12 -8.03
C TYR A 375 29.32 1.33 -7.92
N ASP A 376 30.52 1.07 -7.44
CA ASP A 376 31.64 2.00 -7.35
C ASP A 376 32.86 1.41 -8.07
N TYR A 377 33.60 2.26 -8.77
CA TYR A 377 34.75 1.86 -9.57
C TYR A 377 35.93 2.75 -9.25
N LEU A 378 37.07 2.12 -8.98
CA LEU A 378 38.32 2.87 -8.86
C LEU A 378 38.75 3.39 -10.22
N ALA A 379 39.22 4.64 -10.24
CA ALA A 379 39.83 5.25 -11.41
C ALA A 379 40.98 4.39 -11.95
N PRO A 380 41.08 4.19 -13.28
CA PRO A 380 42.26 3.60 -13.89
C PRO A 380 43.53 4.34 -13.47
N ILE A 381 44.62 3.59 -13.28
CA ILE A 381 45.93 4.17 -13.01
C ILE A 381 46.53 4.58 -14.34
N ASP A 382 46.77 5.87 -14.53
CA ASP A 382 47.49 6.38 -15.71
C ASP A 382 48.97 6.01 -15.65
N HIS A 383 49.51 5.70 -16.83
CA HIS A 383 50.95 5.64 -17.03
C HIS A 383 51.45 7.09 -17.17
N LEU A 384 52.36 7.51 -16.29
CA LEU A 384 53.06 8.80 -16.41
C LEU A 384 53.98 8.80 -17.64
#